data_AF-A0A2L2Z6L5-F1
#
_entry.id   AF-A0A2L2Z6L5-F1
#
_cell.length_a   1.000
_cell.length_b   1.000
_cell.length_c   1.000
_cell.angle_alpha   90.00
_cell.angle_beta   90.00
_cell.angle_gamma   90.00
#
_symmetry.space_group_name_H-M   'P 1'
#
loop_
_entity.id
_entity.type
_entity.pdbx_description
1 polymer ?
#
loop_
_entity_poly.entity_id
_entity_poly.type
_entity_poly.pdbx_seq_one_letter_code
_entity_poly.pdbx_strand_id
1 'polypeptide(L)'
;RYWPIELAHPEKYGDIEVTLLSETDLANYNIRSMQIKKGDEVRELSHLHYVAWPTHTNPFPCSLLDFRRRVKMYLSRYTENGPL
;
A
#
# COMPACT_ATOMS: atom_id res chain seq x y z
N ARG A 1 -3.29 8.03 -10.89
CA ARG A 1 -2.39 7.05 -10.24
C ARG A 1 -1.31 7.83 -9.54
N TYR A 2 -1.03 7.56 -8.27
CA TYR A 2 -0.15 8.39 -7.43
C TYR A 2 1.06 7.61 -6.89
N TRP A 3 1.27 6.37 -7.35
CA TRP A 3 2.35 5.50 -6.91
C TRP A 3 3.18 5.01 -8.12
N PRO A 4 4.48 4.73 -7.92
CA PRO A 4 5.35 4.16 -8.95
C PRO A 4 4.97 2.73 -9.30
N ILE A 5 5.24 2.35 -10.55
CA ILE A 5 5.06 0.96 -11.03
C ILE A 5 6.40 0.25 -11.18
N GLU A 6 7.43 0.99 -11.57
CA GLU A 6 8.74 0.40 -11.81
C GLU A 6 9.48 0.17 -10.49
N LEU A 7 9.93 -1.07 -10.30
CA LEU A 7 10.60 -1.51 -9.09
C LEU A 7 11.98 -0.83 -9.01
N ALA A 8 12.30 -0.26 -7.85
CA ALA A 8 13.49 0.54 -7.61
C ALA A 8 13.64 1.79 -8.51
N HIS A 9 12.56 2.26 -9.15
CA HIS A 9 12.53 3.51 -9.89
C HIS A 9 11.86 4.61 -9.04
N PRO A 10 12.59 5.66 -8.62
CA PRO A 10 12.01 6.77 -7.88
C PRO A 10 11.16 7.67 -8.80
N GLU A 11 9.90 7.92 -8.44
CA GLU A 11 9.05 8.93 -9.07
C GLU A 11 8.85 10.13 -8.14
N LYS A 12 8.94 11.34 -8.69
CA LYS A 12 8.76 12.59 -7.94
C LYS A 12 7.35 13.15 -8.07
N TYR A 13 6.78 13.51 -6.92
CA TYR A 13 5.49 14.14 -6.74
C TYR A 13 5.70 15.45 -5.96
N GLY A 14 6.11 16.51 -6.66
CA GLY A 14 6.54 17.76 -6.03
C GLY A 14 7.82 17.55 -5.21
N ASP A 15 7.77 17.88 -3.91
CA ASP A 15 8.90 17.74 -2.98
C ASP A 15 9.06 16.33 -2.40
N ILE A 16 8.19 15.40 -2.82
CA ILE A 16 8.15 14.03 -2.34
C ILE A 16 8.65 13.10 -3.43
N GLU A 17 9.58 12.23 -3.09
CA GLU A 17 10.05 11.15 -3.95
C GLU A 17 9.51 9.82 -3.42
N VAL A 18 8.91 9.02 -4.30
CA VAL A 18 8.30 7.74 -3.95
C VAL A 18 8.98 6.65 -4.77
N THR A 19 9.43 5.59 -4.11
CA THR A 19 10.12 4.46 -4.75
C THR A 19 9.39 3.17 -4.39
N LEU A 20 9.04 2.37 -5.40
CA LEU A 20 8.49 1.04 -5.19
C LEU A 20 9.61 0.07 -4.81
N LEU A 21 9.53 -0.53 -3.62
CA LEU A 21 10.53 -1.48 -3.12
C LEU A 21 10.14 -2.92 -3.43
N SER A 22 8.87 -3.25 -3.21
CA SER A 22 8.32 -4.57 -3.53
C SER A 22 6.83 -4.48 -3.80
N GLU A 23 6.33 -5.42 -4.59
CA GLU A 23 4.92 -5.61 -4.87
C GLU A 23 4.58 -7.09 -4.76
N THR A 24 3.42 -7.39 -4.18
CA THR A 24 2.87 -8.73 -4.09
C THR A 24 1.43 -8.68 -4.53
N ASP A 25 1.15 -9.38 -5.63
CA ASP A 25 -0.18 -9.53 -6.19
C ASP A 25 -0.89 -10.73 -5.59
N LEU A 26 -2.09 -10.51 -5.08
CA LEU A 26 -2.98 -11.55 -4.56
C LEU A 26 -4.33 -11.46 -5.27
N ALA A 27 -5.15 -12.51 -5.11
CA ALA A 27 -6.40 -12.64 -5.87
C ALA A 27 -7.36 -11.45 -5.76
N ASN A 28 -7.39 -10.77 -4.59
CA ASN A 28 -8.36 -9.70 -4.32
C ASN A 28 -7.72 -8.35 -3.97
N TYR A 29 -6.40 -8.30 -3.77
CA TYR A 29 -5.69 -7.10 -3.35
C TYR A 29 -4.20 -7.17 -3.70
N ASN A 30 -3.56 -6.01 -3.85
CA ASN A 30 -2.11 -5.90 -3.99
C ASN A 30 -1.53 -5.34 -2.70
N ILE A 31 -0.36 -5.82 -2.30
CA ILE A 31 0.43 -5.21 -1.23
C ILE A 31 1.71 -4.66 -1.85
N ARG A 32 2.00 -3.39 -1.59
CA ARG A 32 3.25 -2.74 -2.01
C ARG A 32 4.02 -2.25 -0.80
N SER A 33 5.32 -2.51 -0.74
CA SER A 33 6.22 -1.72 0.12
C SER A 33 6.81 -0.60 -0.71
N MET A 34 6.71 0.62 -0.20
CA MET A 34 7.21 1.82 -0.85
C MET A 34 8.04 2.63 0.14
N GLN A 35 9.05 3.30 -0.40
CA GLN A 35 9.81 4.31 0.33
C GLN A 35 9.32 5.68 -0.09
N ILE A 36 9.06 6.55 0.88
CA ILE A 36 8.81 7.97 0.68
C ILE A 36 10.00 8.75 1.23
N LYS A 37 10.50 9.69 0.43
CA LYS A 37 11.55 10.63 0.81
C LYS A 37 11.07 12.07 0.63
N LYS A 38 11.30 12.92 1.64
CA LYS A 38 11.07 14.36 1.59
C LYS A 38 12.23 15.08 2.26
N GLY A 39 13.07 15.75 1.46
CA GLY A 39 14.35 16.29 1.96
C GLY A 39 15.25 15.16 2.48
N ASP A 40 15.64 15.25 3.75
CA ASP A 40 16.46 14.24 4.43
C ASP A 40 15.61 13.17 5.15
N GLU A 41 14.29 13.37 5.25
CA GLU A 41 13.43 12.42 5.92
C GLU A 41 13.02 11.29 4.97
N VAL A 42 13.18 10.05 5.43
CA VAL A 42 12.87 8.84 4.67
C VAL A 42 12.00 7.94 5.54
N ARG A 43 10.88 7.47 4.97
CA ARG A 43 9.97 6.54 5.64
C ARG A 43 9.59 5.41 4.70
N GLU A 44 9.46 4.22 5.26
CA GLU A 44 8.86 3.07 4.56
C GLU A 44 7.36 3.02 4.87
N LEU A 45 6.55 2.72 3.86
CA LEU A 45 5.12 2.51 4.01
C LEU A 45 4.66 1.25 3.31
N SER A 46 3.60 0.65 3.86
CA SER A 46 2.90 -0.47 3.26
C SER A 46 1.59 -0.01 2.66
N HIS A 47 1.41 -0.17 1.36
CA HIS A 47 0.20 0.20 0.64
C HIS A 47 -0.59 -1.06 0.27
N LEU A 48 -1.75 -1.23 0.91
CA LEU A 48 -2.66 -2.36 0.71
C LEU A 48 -3.84 -1.90 -0.14
N HIS A 49 -3.92 -2.39 -1.38
CA HIS A 49 -4.90 -1.95 -2.37
C HIS A 49 -5.89 -3.06 -2.69
N TYR A 50 -7.12 -2.94 -2.22
CA TYR A 50 -8.18 -3.90 -2.54
C TYR A 50 -8.76 -3.63 -3.93
N VAL A 51 -8.66 -4.61 -4.84
CA VAL A 51 -9.03 -4.45 -6.26
C VAL A 51 -10.31 -5.19 -6.64
N ALA A 52 -10.79 -6.10 -5.80
CA ALA A 52 -11.99 -6.89 -6.04
C ALA A 52 -13.29 -6.19 -5.57
N TRP A 53 -13.36 -4.86 -5.66
CA TRP A 53 -14.55 -4.08 -5.33
C TRP A 53 -15.13 -3.40 -6.59
N PRO A 54 -16.18 -3.97 -7.20
CA PRO A 54 -16.85 -3.37 -8.35
C PRO A 54 -17.67 -2.14 -7.95
N THR A 55 -17.80 -1.15 -8.84
CA THR A 55 -18.49 0.13 -8.54
C THR A 55 -19.97 -0.01 -8.19
N HIS A 56 -20.64 -1.05 -8.69
CA HIS A 56 -22.10 -1.21 -8.58
C HIS A 56 -22.53 -2.40 -7.73
N THR A 57 -21.59 -3.14 -7.15
CA THR A 57 -21.89 -4.33 -6.34
C THR A 57 -21.04 -4.37 -5.09
N ASN A 58 -21.46 -5.19 -4.13
CA ASN A 58 -20.67 -5.44 -2.95
C ASN A 58 -19.62 -6.53 -3.24
N PRO A 59 -18.39 -6.42 -2.71
CA PRO A 59 -17.43 -7.51 -2.75
C PRO A 59 -17.94 -8.73 -1.98
N PHE A 60 -17.32 -9.89 -2.23
CA PHE A 60 -17.56 -11.07 -1.42
C PHE A 60 -17.15 -10.81 0.04
N PRO A 61 -18.02 -11.06 1.04
CA PRO A 61 -17.71 -10.78 2.43
C PRO A 61 -16.42 -11.45 2.92
N CYS A 62 -16.15 -12.68 2.47
CA CYS A 62 -14.94 -13.42 2.84
C CYS A 62 -13.66 -12.70 2.40
N SER A 63 -13.59 -12.18 1.16
CA SER A 63 -12.39 -11.52 0.67
C SER A 63 -12.13 -10.18 1.37
N LEU A 64 -13.19 -9.45 1.76
CA LEU A 64 -13.06 -8.25 2.57
C LEU A 64 -12.58 -8.55 3.99
N LEU A 65 -13.08 -9.64 4.61
CA LEU A 65 -12.62 -10.07 5.93
C LEU A 65 -11.15 -10.49 5.93
N ASP A 66 -10.72 -11.19 4.89
CA ASP A 66 -9.32 -11.58 4.72
C ASP A 66 -8.41 -10.37 4.49
N PHE A 67 -8.85 -9.41 3.68
CA PHE A 67 -8.16 -8.14 3.52
C PHE A 67 -8.02 -7.40 4.86
N ARG A 68 -9.11 -7.29 5.63
CA ARG A 68 -9.10 -6.66 6.96
C ARG A 68 -8.13 -7.35 7.92
N ARG A 69 -8.08 -8.68 7.92
CA ARG A 69 -7.11 -9.45 8.72
C ARG A 69 -5.68 -9.08 8.33
N ARG A 70 -5.40 -8.98 7.02
CA ARG A 70 -4.09 -8.58 6.52
C ARG A 70 -3.71 -7.17 6.95
N VAL A 71 -4.62 -6.20 6.84
CA VAL A 71 -4.41 -4.82 7.34
C VAL A 71 -4.03 -4.82 8.82
N LYS A 72 -4.77 -5.55 9.66
CA LYS A 72 -4.47 -5.65 11.10
C LYS A 72 -3.09 -6.24 11.37
N MET A 73 -2.68 -7.25 10.61
CA MET A 73 -1.33 -7.83 10.76
C MET A 73 -0.21 -6.85 10.39
N TYR A 74 -0.43 -5.97 9.40
CA TYR A 74 0.56 -4.96 9.03
C TYR A 74 0.64 -3.85 10.07
N LEU A 75 -0.50 -3.40 10.60
CA LEU A 75 -0.55 -2.41 11.68
C LEU A 75 0.19 -2.88 12.94
N SER A 76 0.03 -4.15 13.32
CA SER A 76 0.71 -4.68 14.50
C SER A 76 2.24 -4.75 14.36
N ARG A 77 2.80 -4.59 13.16
CA ARG A 77 4.26 -4.59 12.94
C ARG A 77 4.94 -3.27 13.30
N TYR A 78 4.18 -2.18 13.39
CA TYR A 78 4.70 -0.86 13.67
C TYR A 78 4.07 -0.31 14.96
N THR A 79 4.88 0.27 15.83
CA THR A 79 4.46 0.78 17.15
C THR A 79 4.00 2.23 17.12
N GLU A 80 4.42 3.00 16.11
CA GLU A 80 4.08 4.42 15.90
C GLU A 80 3.27 4.57 14.61
N ASN A 81 2.04 4.06 14.62
CA ASN A 81 1.15 4.22 13.49
C ASN A 81 0.47 5.59 13.53
N GLY A 82 0.59 6.34 12.43
CA GLY A 82 -0.31 7.44 12.14
C GLY A 82 -1.72 6.94 11.81
N PRO A 83 -2.64 7.85 11.41
CA PRO A 83 -3.94 7.44 10.90
C PRO A 83 -3.81 6.51 9.69
N LEU A 84 -4.77 5.58 9.58
CA LEU A 84 -5.00 4.74 8.41
C LEU A 84 -5.79 5.49 7.34
#